data_AF-A0A0M8YLW7-F1
#
_entry.id   AF-A0A0M8YLW7-F1
#
_cell.length_a   1.000
_cell.length_b   1.000
_cell.length_c   1.000
_cell.angle_alpha   90.00
_cell.angle_beta   90.00
_cell.angle_gamma   90.00
#
_symmetry.space_group_name_H-M   'P 1'
#
loop_
_entity.id
_entity.type
_entity.pdbx_description
1 polymer ?
#
loop_
_entity_poly.entity_id
_entity_poly.type
_entity_poly.pdbx_seq_one_letter_code
_entity_poly.pdbx_strand_id
1 'polypeptide(L)'
;MVTPELRQPDDPASEDPPPEAGGDGPAQVRNTVSGTVGVVVQAGAVHGDVSLHAAPLPPAPVVPRQLPAAPALFAGRSAELARLDRVLTATTAPADPAGAGQGATVLVSAIGGVGGIGKTWLALAWAHRHLERFPDGQLFVDLRGFSPTGESVGPAVAVRGFLDALGVEANRIPVDLDAQAALYRSLVAGRRMLVVLDNA
;
A
#
# COMPACT_ATOMS: atom_id res chain seq x y z
N MET A 1 59.25 -11.28 54.01
CA MET A 1 60.34 -11.47 53.02
C MET A 1 59.93 -10.64 51.81
N VAL A 2 60.51 -9.46 51.55
CA VAL A 2 61.94 -9.10 51.29
C VAL A 2 62.22 -9.10 49.78
N THR A 3 62.50 -7.90 49.26
CA THR A 3 63.02 -7.52 47.94
C THR A 3 64.48 -8.01 47.74
N PRO A 4 65.04 -8.05 46.51
CA PRO A 4 65.50 -6.85 45.75
C PRO A 4 65.10 -6.90 44.24
N GLU A 5 65.14 -5.85 43.40
CA GLU A 5 66.24 -4.91 43.02
C GLU A 5 67.46 -5.63 42.38
N LEU A 6 68.14 -5.15 41.32
CA LEU A 6 68.30 -3.79 40.76
C LEU A 6 68.94 -3.88 39.34
N ARG A 7 68.52 -3.09 38.33
CA ARG A 7 69.40 -2.20 37.51
C ARG A 7 68.71 -1.52 36.31
N GLN A 8 68.80 -0.19 36.33
CA GLN A 8 68.73 0.75 35.18
C GLN A 8 70.19 1.16 34.85
N PRO A 9 70.54 1.42 33.58
CA PRO A 9 70.52 2.78 33.01
C PRO A 9 69.81 2.82 31.63
N ASP A 10 69.54 3.95 30.98
CA ASP A 10 69.65 5.39 31.33
C ASP A 10 68.57 6.19 30.54
N ASP A 11 68.54 7.52 30.68
CA ASP A 11 67.69 8.47 29.93
C ASP A 11 68.58 9.40 29.07
N PRO A 12 68.12 9.99 27.94
CA PRO A 12 67.80 11.43 28.04
C PRO A 12 66.70 11.97 27.09
N ALA A 13 66.04 13.03 27.58
CA ALA A 13 65.35 14.12 26.87
C ALA A 13 64.16 13.73 25.96
N SER A 14 62.92 14.22 26.16
CA SER A 14 62.49 15.60 26.46
C SER A 14 62.92 16.64 25.42
N GLU A 15 62.31 16.59 24.25
CA GLU A 15 62.03 17.80 23.47
C GLU A 15 60.62 17.70 22.86
N ASP A 16 59.72 18.57 23.32
CA ASP A 16 58.43 18.82 22.68
C ASP A 16 58.66 19.38 21.28
N PRO A 17 57.90 18.95 20.24
CA PRO A 17 57.84 19.73 19.01
C PRO A 17 57.25 21.11 19.32
N PRO A 18 57.77 22.20 18.73
CA PRO A 18 57.31 23.55 19.02
C PRO A 18 55.83 23.72 18.65
N PRO A 19 55.10 24.63 19.31
CA PRO A 19 53.74 24.96 18.90
C PRO A 19 53.78 25.67 17.55
N GLU A 20 53.48 24.95 16.46
CA GLU A 20 53.26 25.58 15.15
C GLU A 20 52.02 26.48 15.23
N ALA A 21 52.29 27.79 15.27
CA ALA A 21 51.26 28.80 15.28
C ALA A 21 50.59 28.94 13.90
N GLY A 22 49.26 28.87 13.87
CA GLY A 22 48.47 29.34 12.73
C GLY A 22 48.05 28.28 11.72
N GLY A 23 47.04 27.50 12.08
CA GLY A 23 46.34 26.59 11.16
C GLY A 23 44.85 26.51 11.48
N ASP A 24 44.09 27.56 11.12
CA ASP A 24 42.63 27.63 11.28
C ASP A 24 41.94 26.70 10.26
N GLY A 25 42.04 25.39 10.53
CA GLY A 25 41.42 24.34 9.71
C GLY A 25 39.93 24.19 10.08
N PRO A 26 39.00 24.25 9.11
CA PRO A 26 37.57 24.25 9.42
C PRO A 26 37.15 22.95 10.14
N ALA A 27 36.41 23.11 11.24
CA ALA A 27 35.95 21.99 12.07
C ALA A 27 35.22 20.93 11.24
N GLN A 28 35.64 19.68 11.36
CA GLN A 28 35.10 18.57 10.56
C GLN A 28 33.70 18.17 11.05
N VAL A 29 32.66 18.75 10.45
CA VAL A 29 31.26 18.41 10.73
C VAL A 29 30.89 17.06 10.11
N ARG A 30 30.47 16.09 10.94
CA ARG A 30 30.03 14.76 10.51
C ARG A 30 28.65 14.45 11.10
N ASN A 31 27.61 14.51 10.25
CA ASN A 31 26.27 14.05 10.63
C ASN A 31 26.06 12.59 10.21
N THR A 32 25.35 11.83 11.02
CA THR A 32 24.92 10.45 10.72
C THR A 32 23.41 10.37 10.88
N VAL A 33 22.72 9.75 9.92
CA VAL A 33 21.26 9.61 9.92
C VAL A 33 20.88 8.15 9.64
N SER A 34 19.77 7.69 10.20
CA SER A 34 19.28 6.31 10.02
C SER A 34 17.75 6.28 10.13
N GLY A 35 17.11 5.42 9.34
CA GLY A 35 15.65 5.37 9.16
C GLY A 35 15.17 6.14 7.94
N THR A 36 13.84 6.21 7.75
CA THR A 36 13.22 6.96 6.65
C THR A 36 13.09 8.42 7.02
N VAL A 37 13.67 9.33 6.23
CA VAL A 37 13.65 10.78 6.48
C VAL A 37 13.17 11.50 5.22
N GLY A 38 12.27 12.49 5.38
CA GLY A 38 11.66 13.20 4.25
C GLY A 38 12.62 14.13 3.51
N VAL A 39 13.22 15.08 4.24
CA VAL A 39 14.23 16.01 3.70
C VAL A 39 15.38 16.09 4.70
N VAL A 40 16.61 15.93 4.22
CA VAL A 40 17.84 16.10 5.00
C VAL A 40 18.60 17.30 4.43
N VAL A 41 18.91 18.27 5.28
CA VAL A 41 19.73 19.44 4.93
C VAL A 41 20.97 19.43 5.83
N GLN A 42 22.16 19.42 5.22
CA GLN A 42 23.43 19.64 5.92
C GLN A 42 24.01 21.00 5.47
N ALA A 43 24.23 21.88 6.43
CA ALA A 43 24.90 23.17 6.22
C ALA A 43 26.09 23.28 7.18
N GLY A 44 27.17 23.96 6.76
CA GLY A 44 28.37 24.16 7.58
C GLY A 44 28.22 25.33 8.55
N ALA A 45 28.12 26.54 8.01
CA ALA A 45 27.74 27.74 8.75
C ALA A 45 26.56 28.41 8.02
N VAL A 46 25.56 28.87 8.78
CA VAL A 46 24.43 29.64 8.25
C VAL A 46 24.35 30.96 9.01
N HIS A 47 24.32 32.06 8.27
CA HIS A 47 24.15 33.41 8.80
C HIS A 47 22.84 33.97 8.23
N GLY A 48 21.88 34.27 9.11
CA GLY A 48 20.50 34.63 8.75
C GLY A 48 19.49 33.52 9.01
N ASP A 49 18.22 33.80 8.74
CA ASP A 49 17.10 32.90 9.04
C ASP A 49 16.96 31.76 8.02
N VAL A 50 16.59 30.56 8.50
CA VAL A 50 16.33 29.38 7.67
C VAL A 50 14.85 29.02 7.68
N SER A 51 14.16 29.33 6.58
CA SER A 51 12.77 28.93 6.36
C SER A 51 12.70 27.65 5.53
N LEU A 52 12.51 26.49 6.19
CA LEU A 52 12.28 25.22 5.51
C LEU A 52 10.80 25.10 5.10
N HIS A 53 10.52 25.18 3.80
CA HIS A 53 9.21 24.86 3.24
C HIS A 53 9.21 23.42 2.72
N ALA A 54 9.05 22.46 3.64
CA ALA A 54 8.73 21.10 3.25
C ALA A 54 7.33 21.08 2.63
N ALA A 55 7.24 20.78 1.33
CA ALA A 55 5.96 20.41 0.74
C ALA A 55 5.40 19.20 1.53
N PRO A 56 4.14 19.21 1.96
CA PRO A 56 3.54 18.05 2.61
C PRO A 56 3.72 16.83 1.73
N LEU A 57 4.21 15.72 2.30
CA LEU A 57 4.25 14.45 1.57
C LEU A 57 2.82 14.17 1.08
N PRO A 58 2.59 13.87 -0.21
CA PRO A 58 1.26 13.53 -0.68
C PRO A 58 0.72 12.37 0.18
N PRO A 59 -0.53 12.46 0.68
CA PRO A 59 -1.08 11.44 1.56
C PRO A 59 -1.02 10.06 0.88
N ALA A 60 -0.68 9.04 1.65
CA ALA A 60 -0.62 7.68 1.13
C ALA A 60 -1.96 7.29 0.48
N PRO A 61 -1.97 6.63 -0.69
CA PRO A 61 -3.20 6.30 -1.37
C PRO A 61 -4.08 5.39 -0.50
N VAL A 62 -5.38 5.69 -0.47
CA VAL A 62 -6.34 4.88 0.29
C VAL A 62 -6.45 3.49 -0.36
N VAL A 63 -6.26 2.46 0.47
CA VAL A 63 -6.40 1.04 0.11
C VAL A 63 -7.68 0.52 0.80
N PRO A 64 -8.82 0.44 0.10
CA PRO A 64 -10.08 0.00 0.68
C PRO A 64 -9.98 -1.45 1.17
N ARG A 65 -10.50 -1.75 2.37
CA ARG A 65 -10.58 -3.11 2.92
C ARG A 65 -12.01 -3.46 3.34
N GLN A 66 -12.92 -3.50 2.37
CA GLN A 66 -14.37 -3.56 2.63
C GLN A 66 -14.99 -4.96 2.72
N LEU A 67 -14.22 -6.03 2.47
CA LEU A 67 -14.77 -7.39 2.52
C LEU A 67 -15.32 -7.70 3.92
N PRO A 68 -16.58 -8.17 4.03
CA PRO A 68 -17.10 -8.79 5.24
C PRO A 68 -16.19 -9.90 5.76
N ALA A 69 -16.29 -10.20 7.06
CA ALA A 69 -15.49 -11.24 7.70
C ALA A 69 -15.56 -12.58 6.95
N ALA A 70 -14.43 -13.30 6.91
CA ALA A 70 -14.38 -14.62 6.31
C ALA A 70 -15.37 -15.58 7.02
N PRO A 71 -16.09 -16.46 6.29
CA PRO A 71 -16.91 -17.49 6.91
C PRO A 71 -16.10 -18.35 7.89
N ALA A 72 -16.53 -18.39 9.16
CA ALA A 72 -15.81 -19.09 10.23
C ALA A 72 -15.70 -20.61 10.02
N LEU A 73 -16.65 -21.19 9.28
CA LEU A 73 -16.63 -22.57 8.80
C LEU A 73 -16.93 -22.53 7.31
N PHE A 74 -16.15 -23.24 6.49
CA PHE A 74 -16.44 -23.38 5.06
C PHE A 74 -16.06 -24.78 4.58
N ALA A 75 -17.04 -25.55 4.11
CA ALA A 75 -16.90 -26.96 3.75
C ALA A 75 -17.49 -27.25 2.37
N GLY A 76 -16.90 -28.22 1.67
CA GLY A 76 -17.24 -28.54 0.28
C GLY A 76 -16.79 -27.44 -0.69
N ARG A 77 -17.45 -27.38 -1.86
CA ARG A 77 -17.24 -26.37 -2.92
C ARG A 77 -15.82 -26.26 -3.50
N SER A 78 -14.96 -27.27 -3.29
CA SER A 78 -13.57 -27.25 -3.76
C SER A 78 -13.46 -27.18 -5.29
N ALA A 79 -14.41 -27.75 -6.02
CA ALA A 79 -14.44 -27.70 -7.49
C ALA A 79 -14.78 -26.30 -8.03
N GLU A 80 -15.69 -25.59 -7.34
CA GLU A 80 -16.07 -24.21 -7.66
C GLU A 80 -14.95 -23.23 -7.31
N LEU A 81 -14.29 -23.40 -6.16
CA LEU A 81 -13.07 -22.67 -5.82
C LEU A 81 -11.98 -22.87 -6.88
N ALA A 82 -11.65 -24.13 -7.22
CA ALA A 82 -10.68 -24.46 -8.26
C ALA A 82 -11.10 -24.00 -9.67
N ARG A 83 -12.37 -23.63 -9.90
CA ARG A 83 -12.82 -22.96 -11.12
C ARG A 83 -12.47 -21.47 -11.10
N LEU A 84 -12.72 -20.77 -9.99
CA LEU A 84 -12.32 -19.37 -9.80
C LEU A 84 -10.79 -19.21 -9.87
N ASP A 85 -10.04 -20.12 -9.24
CA ASP A 85 -8.56 -20.11 -9.23
C ASP A 85 -7.97 -20.23 -10.64
N ARG A 86 -8.52 -21.15 -11.47
CA ARG A 86 -8.11 -21.32 -12.87
C ARG A 86 -8.41 -20.09 -13.71
N VAL A 87 -9.57 -19.48 -13.51
CA VAL A 87 -10.00 -18.29 -14.24
C VAL A 87 -9.07 -17.10 -13.90
N LEU A 88 -8.76 -16.87 -12.62
CA LEU A 88 -7.79 -15.86 -12.20
C LEU A 88 -6.37 -16.13 -12.74
N THR A 89 -5.94 -17.39 -12.75
CA THR A 89 -4.61 -17.77 -13.24
C THR A 89 -4.48 -17.54 -14.75
N ALA A 90 -5.52 -17.87 -15.53
CA ALA A 90 -5.55 -17.65 -16.98
C ALA A 90 -5.42 -16.16 -17.37
N THR A 91 -5.99 -15.24 -16.58
CA THR A 91 -5.89 -13.79 -16.82
C THR A 91 -4.62 -13.15 -16.29
N THR A 92 -3.80 -13.88 -15.51
CA THR A 92 -2.54 -13.37 -14.92
C THR A 92 -1.30 -13.97 -15.61
N ALA A 93 -1.47 -14.75 -16.67
CA ALA A 93 -0.36 -15.20 -17.50
C ALA A 93 0.38 -14.00 -18.12
N PRO A 94 1.73 -14.02 -18.22
CA PRO A 94 2.47 -12.92 -18.84
C PRO A 94 2.01 -12.67 -20.27
N ALA A 95 1.64 -11.44 -20.58
CA ALA A 95 1.46 -11.02 -21.97
C ALA A 95 2.80 -11.13 -22.71
N ASP A 96 2.76 -11.53 -23.98
CA ASP A 96 3.94 -11.63 -24.85
C ASP A 96 4.70 -10.29 -24.85
N PRO A 97 6.04 -10.25 -24.67
CA PRO A 97 6.78 -9.00 -24.59
C PRO A 97 6.80 -8.20 -25.91
N ALA A 98 6.29 -8.77 -27.01
CA ALA A 98 6.04 -8.08 -28.28
C ALA A 98 4.64 -7.44 -28.37
N GLY A 99 3.74 -7.71 -27.41
CA GLY A 99 2.34 -7.27 -27.38
C GLY A 99 2.16 -5.89 -26.78
N ALA A 100 2.55 -4.84 -27.52
CA ALA A 100 2.22 -3.46 -27.12
C ALA A 100 0.71 -3.22 -27.19
N GLY A 101 0.02 -3.21 -26.04
CA GLY A 101 -1.30 -2.59 -25.91
C GLY A 101 -2.50 -3.47 -25.52
N GLN A 102 -2.32 -4.72 -25.05
CA GLN A 102 -3.43 -5.37 -24.33
C GLN A 102 -3.66 -4.68 -22.98
N GLY A 103 -4.67 -3.80 -22.92
CA GLY A 103 -5.15 -3.21 -21.67
C GLY A 103 -5.54 -4.28 -20.65
N ALA A 104 -5.36 -3.99 -19.36
CA ALA A 104 -5.63 -4.93 -18.28
C ALA A 104 -7.04 -5.54 -18.41
N THR A 105 -7.09 -6.85 -18.70
CA THR A 105 -8.36 -7.54 -18.98
C THR A 105 -9.15 -7.62 -17.68
N VAL A 106 -10.29 -6.92 -17.63
CA VAL A 106 -11.19 -6.95 -16.47
C VAL A 106 -11.83 -8.33 -16.38
N LEU A 107 -11.40 -9.11 -15.39
CA LEU A 107 -12.00 -10.41 -15.12
C LEU A 107 -13.33 -10.24 -14.38
N VAL A 108 -14.41 -10.76 -14.98
CA VAL A 108 -15.74 -10.86 -14.35
C VAL A 108 -16.12 -12.32 -14.18
N SER A 109 -16.50 -12.71 -12.97
CA SER A 109 -17.00 -14.06 -12.64
C SER A 109 -18.33 -13.95 -11.91
N ALA A 110 -19.37 -14.63 -12.41
CA ALA A 110 -20.69 -14.67 -11.81
C ALA A 110 -20.91 -16.00 -11.08
N ILE A 111 -21.38 -15.94 -9.82
CA ILE A 111 -21.70 -17.11 -9.00
C ILE A 111 -23.23 -17.23 -8.91
N GLY A 112 -23.82 -18.05 -9.77
CA GLY A 112 -25.26 -18.34 -9.81
C GLY A 112 -25.68 -19.55 -8.97
N GLY A 113 -26.97 -19.64 -8.64
CA GLY A 113 -27.55 -20.77 -7.91
C GLY A 113 -28.71 -20.37 -6.99
N VAL A 114 -29.41 -21.36 -6.44
CA VAL A 114 -30.63 -21.15 -5.61
C VAL A 114 -30.37 -20.29 -4.36
N GLY A 115 -31.45 -19.77 -3.77
CA GLY A 115 -31.39 -19.04 -2.50
C GLY A 115 -30.76 -19.88 -1.37
N GLY A 116 -30.04 -19.23 -0.45
CA GLY A 116 -29.44 -19.90 0.72
C GLY A 116 -28.25 -20.85 0.44
N ILE A 117 -27.91 -21.17 -0.82
CA ILE A 117 -26.89 -22.20 -1.15
C ILE A 117 -25.42 -21.81 -0.89
N GLY A 118 -25.18 -20.73 -0.16
CA GLY A 118 -23.84 -20.28 0.27
C GLY A 118 -23.02 -19.54 -0.80
N LYS A 119 -23.66 -18.85 -1.76
CA LYS A 119 -22.97 -18.14 -2.86
C LYS A 119 -22.05 -17.01 -2.34
N THR A 120 -22.59 -16.15 -1.47
CA THR A 120 -21.85 -15.10 -0.75
C THR A 120 -20.69 -15.70 0.07
N TRP A 121 -20.93 -16.82 0.76
CA TRP A 121 -19.89 -17.53 1.51
C TRP A 121 -18.78 -18.06 0.61
N LEU A 122 -19.10 -18.62 -0.56
CA LEU A 122 -18.10 -19.04 -1.56
C LEU A 122 -17.30 -17.85 -2.07
N ALA A 123 -17.95 -16.73 -2.40
CA ALA A 123 -17.29 -15.51 -2.87
C ALA A 123 -16.32 -14.96 -1.81
N LEU A 124 -16.77 -14.81 -0.55
CA LEU A 124 -15.94 -14.33 0.56
C LEU A 124 -14.81 -15.31 0.90
N ALA A 125 -15.09 -16.61 0.98
CA ALA A 125 -14.06 -17.62 1.26
C ALA A 125 -13.00 -17.68 0.16
N TRP A 126 -13.37 -17.44 -1.10
CA TRP A 126 -12.41 -17.29 -2.19
C TRP A 126 -11.61 -15.99 -2.12
N ALA A 127 -12.28 -14.86 -1.87
CA ALA A 127 -11.67 -13.54 -1.77
C ALA A 127 -10.61 -13.48 -0.67
N HIS A 128 -10.93 -13.97 0.54
CA HIS A 128 -10.01 -14.00 1.68
C HIS A 128 -8.78 -14.89 1.46
N ARG A 129 -8.83 -15.86 0.53
CA ARG A 129 -7.69 -16.72 0.16
C ARG A 129 -6.73 -16.10 -0.86
N HIS A 130 -7.10 -14.96 -1.44
CA HIS A 130 -6.39 -14.34 -2.58
C HIS A 130 -6.08 -12.85 -2.37
N LEU A 131 -6.17 -12.34 -1.14
CA LEU A 131 -5.95 -10.92 -0.82
C LEU A 131 -4.56 -10.43 -1.26
N GLU A 132 -3.56 -11.30 -1.26
CA GLU A 132 -2.19 -11.01 -1.72
C GLU A 132 -2.10 -10.67 -3.22
N ARG A 133 -3.10 -11.09 -4.02
CA ARG A 133 -3.18 -10.78 -5.46
C ARG A 133 -3.82 -9.43 -5.74
N PHE A 134 -4.49 -8.84 -4.75
CA PHE A 134 -5.21 -7.56 -4.85
C PHE A 134 -4.66 -6.51 -3.86
N PRO A 135 -3.35 -6.19 -3.93
CA PRO A 135 -2.70 -5.30 -2.95
C PRO A 135 -3.25 -3.87 -2.99
N ASP A 136 -3.85 -3.46 -4.10
CA ASP A 136 -4.36 -2.10 -4.28
C ASP A 136 -5.77 -1.90 -3.71
N GLY A 137 -6.40 -2.97 -3.21
CA GLY A 137 -7.59 -2.91 -2.35
C GLY A 137 -8.75 -3.80 -2.79
N GLN A 138 -9.75 -3.88 -1.91
CA GLN A 138 -10.91 -4.74 -2.05
C GLN A 138 -12.21 -3.99 -1.68
N LEU A 139 -13.13 -3.92 -2.63
CA LEU A 139 -14.42 -3.25 -2.54
C LEU A 139 -15.55 -4.29 -2.44
N PHE A 140 -16.57 -4.00 -1.64
CA PHE A 140 -17.73 -4.87 -1.46
C PHE A 140 -19.02 -4.05 -1.45
N VAL A 141 -20.06 -4.54 -2.11
CA VAL A 141 -21.42 -4.03 -1.97
C VAL A 141 -22.42 -5.17 -1.97
N ASP A 142 -23.37 -5.14 -1.04
CA ASP A 142 -24.59 -5.93 -1.11
C ASP A 142 -25.63 -5.12 -1.91
N LEU A 143 -25.93 -5.59 -3.12
CA LEU A 143 -26.88 -4.93 -4.03
C LEU A 143 -28.34 -5.15 -3.64
N ARG A 144 -28.62 -6.03 -2.66
CA ARG A 144 -29.96 -6.23 -2.08
C ARG A 144 -31.06 -6.59 -3.11
N GLY A 145 -30.69 -7.12 -4.29
CA GLY A 145 -31.58 -7.43 -5.41
C GLY A 145 -32.69 -8.44 -5.08
N PHE A 146 -32.51 -9.25 -4.04
CA PHE A 146 -33.49 -10.22 -3.54
C PHE A 146 -34.03 -9.89 -2.14
N SER A 147 -33.88 -8.64 -1.66
CA SER A 147 -34.36 -8.27 -0.32
C SER A 147 -35.89 -8.17 -0.27
N PRO A 148 -36.58 -8.84 0.67
CA PRO A 148 -38.03 -8.73 0.84
C PRO A 148 -38.48 -7.36 1.36
N THR A 149 -37.56 -6.52 1.87
CA THR A 149 -37.88 -5.18 2.38
C THR A 149 -37.85 -4.09 1.30
N GLY A 150 -37.56 -4.44 0.04
CA GLY A 150 -37.95 -3.64 -1.12
C GLY A 150 -37.21 -2.32 -1.36
N GLU A 151 -35.88 -2.34 -1.47
CA GLU A 151 -35.16 -1.49 -2.44
C GLU A 151 -33.77 -2.08 -2.72
N SER A 152 -33.46 -2.33 -4.01
CA SER A 152 -32.12 -2.74 -4.44
C SER A 152 -31.20 -1.53 -4.54
N VAL A 153 -29.88 -1.75 -4.45
CA VAL A 153 -28.91 -0.65 -4.55
C VAL A 153 -28.82 -0.18 -5.99
N GLY A 154 -29.36 1.01 -6.26
CA GLY A 154 -29.20 1.67 -7.55
C GLY A 154 -27.72 1.89 -7.91
N PRO A 155 -27.31 1.76 -9.19
CA PRO A 155 -25.89 1.85 -9.59
C PRO A 155 -25.15 3.10 -9.11
N ALA A 156 -25.80 4.27 -9.09
CA ALA A 156 -25.22 5.51 -8.61
C ALA A 156 -24.90 5.47 -7.10
N VAL A 157 -25.69 4.75 -6.30
CA VAL A 157 -25.42 4.58 -4.86
C VAL A 157 -24.22 3.65 -4.65
N ALA A 158 -24.14 2.55 -5.41
CA ALA A 158 -23.02 1.62 -5.35
C ALA A 158 -21.70 2.28 -5.79
N VAL A 159 -21.68 2.96 -6.95
CA VAL A 159 -20.46 3.63 -7.46
C VAL A 159 -20.05 4.79 -6.56
N ARG A 160 -20.99 5.61 -6.04
CA ARG A 160 -20.69 6.63 -5.03
C ARG A 160 -20.02 6.04 -3.79
N GLY A 161 -20.51 4.90 -3.28
CA GLY A 161 -19.90 4.21 -2.15
C GLY A 161 -18.48 3.71 -2.42
N PHE A 162 -18.18 3.28 -3.66
CA PHE A 162 -16.83 2.93 -4.08
C PHE A 162 -15.90 4.15 -4.22
N LEU A 163 -16.42 5.28 -4.73
CA LEU A 163 -15.65 6.52 -4.83
C LEU A 163 -15.25 7.07 -3.46
N ASP A 164 -16.18 7.06 -2.49
CA ASP A 164 -15.92 7.41 -1.09
C ASP A 164 -14.86 6.48 -0.47
N ALA A 165 -14.99 5.17 -0.67
CA ALA A 165 -14.03 4.17 -0.21
C ALA A 165 -12.61 4.35 -0.80
N LEU A 166 -12.52 4.82 -2.05
CA LEU A 166 -11.27 5.14 -2.75
C LEU A 166 -10.65 6.49 -2.29
N GLY A 167 -11.28 7.19 -1.35
CA GLY A 167 -10.79 8.46 -0.79
C GLY A 167 -11.19 9.71 -1.58
N VAL A 168 -12.24 9.63 -2.42
CA VAL A 168 -12.78 10.82 -3.10
C VAL A 168 -13.64 11.61 -2.12
N GLU A 169 -13.26 12.85 -1.82
CA GLU A 169 -14.08 13.73 -0.98
C GLU A 169 -15.50 13.90 -1.56
N ALA A 170 -16.51 13.89 -0.68
CA ALA A 170 -17.92 13.91 -1.08
C ALA A 170 -18.33 15.11 -1.96
N ASN A 171 -17.61 16.24 -1.86
CA ASN A 171 -17.80 17.44 -2.70
C ASN A 171 -17.23 17.29 -4.14
N ARG A 172 -16.37 16.30 -4.39
CA ARG A 172 -15.78 15.97 -5.70
C ARG A 172 -16.47 14.80 -6.39
N ILE A 173 -17.34 14.06 -5.69
CA ILE A 173 -18.14 12.98 -6.29
C ILE A 173 -19.24 13.60 -7.17
N PRO A 174 -19.25 13.33 -8.50
CA PRO A 174 -20.29 13.86 -9.39
C PRO A 174 -21.70 13.42 -8.96
N VAL A 175 -22.72 14.20 -9.32
CA VAL A 175 -24.13 13.80 -9.10
C VAL A 175 -24.57 12.79 -10.16
N ASP A 176 -24.11 12.97 -11.40
CA ASP A 176 -24.41 12.10 -12.54
C ASP A 176 -23.67 10.75 -12.48
N LEU A 177 -24.34 9.68 -12.93
CA LEU A 177 -23.83 8.31 -12.92
C LEU A 177 -22.71 8.09 -13.94
N ASP A 178 -22.81 8.63 -15.14
CA ASP A 178 -21.78 8.42 -16.17
C ASP A 178 -20.47 9.13 -15.77
N ALA A 179 -20.58 10.32 -15.18
CA ALA A 179 -19.46 11.03 -14.58
C ALA A 179 -18.86 10.28 -13.37
N GLN A 180 -19.68 9.71 -12.47
CA GLN A 180 -19.19 8.83 -11.39
C GLN A 180 -18.47 7.58 -11.94
N ALA A 181 -19.04 6.92 -12.95
CA ALA A 181 -18.47 5.73 -13.57
C ALA A 181 -17.15 6.04 -14.32
N ALA A 182 -17.05 7.21 -14.95
CA ALA A 182 -15.81 7.70 -15.54
C ALA A 182 -14.72 7.91 -14.49
N LEU A 183 -15.02 8.64 -13.41
CA LEU A 183 -14.09 8.87 -12.30
C LEU A 183 -13.65 7.55 -11.64
N TYR A 184 -14.59 6.63 -11.41
CA TYR A 184 -14.31 5.31 -10.86
C TYR A 184 -13.33 4.53 -11.77
N ARG A 185 -13.60 4.47 -13.09
CA ARG A 185 -12.70 3.83 -14.06
C ARG A 185 -11.30 4.44 -14.03
N SER A 186 -11.17 5.77 -13.92
CA SER A 186 -9.87 6.44 -13.79
C SER A 186 -9.13 6.09 -12.50
N LEU A 187 -9.83 5.92 -11.37
CA LEU A 187 -9.23 5.62 -10.07
C LEU A 187 -8.81 4.15 -9.90
N VAL A 188 -9.42 3.22 -10.64
CA VAL A 188 -9.06 1.79 -10.64
C VAL A 188 -8.14 1.39 -11.80
N ALA A 189 -7.91 2.28 -12.77
CA ALA A 189 -6.99 2.03 -13.88
C ALA A 189 -5.58 1.71 -13.39
N GLY A 190 -5.00 0.60 -13.87
CA GLY A 190 -3.66 0.15 -13.49
C GLY A 190 -3.55 -0.49 -12.09
N ARG A 191 -4.63 -0.51 -11.30
CA ARG A 191 -4.65 -1.14 -9.96
C ARG A 191 -5.11 -2.59 -10.02
N ARG A 192 -4.51 -3.45 -9.21
CA ARG A 192 -4.96 -4.81 -8.94
C ARG A 192 -5.92 -4.80 -7.76
N MET A 193 -7.21 -4.63 -8.05
CA MET A 193 -8.28 -4.59 -7.06
C MET A 193 -9.26 -5.75 -7.22
N LEU A 194 -9.89 -6.15 -6.11
CA LEU A 194 -11.04 -7.06 -6.11
C LEU A 194 -12.33 -6.26 -5.87
N VAL A 195 -13.37 -6.54 -6.65
CA VAL A 195 -14.70 -5.93 -6.47
C VAL A 195 -15.71 -7.07 -6.35
N VAL A 196 -16.41 -7.12 -5.23
CA VAL A 196 -17.46 -8.12 -4.96
C VAL A 196 -18.82 -7.42 -4.97
N LEU A 197 -19.67 -7.82 -5.92
CA LEU A 197 -21.07 -7.42 -6.01
C LEU A 197 -21.91 -8.62 -5.51
N ASP A 198 -22.42 -8.54 -4.28
CA ASP A 198 -23.25 -9.59 -3.68
C ASP A 198 -24.75 -9.30 -3.87
N ASN A 199 -25.57 -10.35 -3.92
CA ASN A 199 -27.03 -10.27 -4.14
C ASN A 199 -27.46 -9.36 -5.31
N ALA A 200 -26.73 -9.44 -6.43
CA ALA A 200 -27.03 -8.83 -7.73
C ALA A 200 -28.28 -9.45 -8.39
#